data_AF-A0A928WNW7-F1
#
_entry.id   AF-A0A928WNW7-F1
#
_cell.length_a   1.000
_cell.length_b   1.000
_cell.length_c   1.000
_cell.angle_alpha   90.00
_cell.angle_beta   90.00
_cell.angle_gamma   90.00
#
_symmetry.space_group_name_H-M   'P 1'
#
loop_
_entity.id
_entity.type
_entity.pdbx_description
1 polymer ?
#
loop_
_entity_poly.entity_id
_entity_poly.type
_entity_poly.pdbx_seq_one_letter_code
_entity_poly.pdbx_strand_id
1 'polypeptide(L)'
;MSNLTSEYPLIHIYAQQEAHQPVIIKGNAEGLCVLVNALVSAIAHPERGGVAEVFCGDAEFYEVVVQIATTHDELLPLPYKQNEPK
;
A
#
# COMPACT_ATOMS: atom_id res chain seq x y z
N MET A 1 -26.13 -2.06 8.52
CA MET A 1 -24.78 -1.91 7.93
C MET A 1 -24.81 -0.63 7.11
N SER A 2 -24.05 0.39 7.48
CA SER A 2 -23.97 1.64 6.74
C SER A 2 -23.15 1.40 5.47
N ASN A 3 -23.77 1.60 4.31
CA ASN A 3 -23.06 1.57 3.04
C ASN A 3 -22.05 2.73 3.05
N LEU A 4 -20.76 2.42 2.87
CA LEU A 4 -19.73 3.43 2.65
C LEU A 4 -20.10 4.21 1.39
N THR A 5 -20.10 5.53 1.46
CA THR A 5 -20.29 6.40 0.28
C THR A 5 -19.15 6.14 -0.71
N SER A 6 -19.49 5.93 -1.99
CA SER A 6 -18.57 5.62 -3.09
C SER A 6 -17.55 6.73 -3.40
N GLU A 7 -17.64 7.88 -2.73
CA GLU A 7 -16.97 9.09 -3.19
C GLU A 7 -15.50 9.21 -2.75
N TYR A 8 -15.09 8.48 -1.72
CA TYR A 8 -13.71 8.56 -1.19
C TYR A 8 -12.92 7.30 -1.46
N PRO A 9 -11.66 7.39 -1.94
CA PRO A 9 -10.82 6.21 -2.09
C PRO A 9 -10.45 5.66 -0.71
N LEU A 10 -10.85 4.42 -0.44
CA LEU A 10 -10.60 3.73 0.83
C LEU A 10 -9.71 2.51 0.56
N ILE A 11 -8.57 2.42 1.25
CA ILE A 11 -7.68 1.26 1.17
C ILE A 11 -7.12 0.94 2.55
N HIS A 12 -7.19 -0.33 2.93
CA HIS A 12 -6.48 -0.91 4.06
C HIS A 12 -5.47 -1.94 3.54
N ILE A 13 -4.20 -1.75 3.89
CA ILE A 13 -3.11 -2.68 3.57
C ILE A 13 -2.63 -3.33 4.86
N TYR A 14 -2.78 -4.66 4.94
CA TYR A 14 -2.29 -5.45 6.06
C TYR A 14 -1.00 -6.13 5.64
N ALA A 15 0.12 -5.63 6.17
CA ALA A 15 1.42 -6.23 5.94
C ALA A 15 1.49 -7.65 6.52
N GLN A 16 2.36 -8.45 5.91
CA GLN A 16 2.69 -9.79 6.36
C GLN A 16 3.27 -9.75 7.79
N GLN A 17 2.72 -10.55 8.71
CA GLN A 17 3.23 -10.62 10.09
C GLN A 17 4.25 -11.76 10.30
N GLU A 18 4.18 -12.81 9.49
CA GLU A 18 5.09 -13.96 9.55
C GLU A 18 5.45 -14.43 8.14
N ALA A 19 6.58 -15.14 7.98
CA ALA A 19 7.00 -15.72 6.71
C ALA A 19 5.86 -16.51 6.02
N HIS A 20 5.70 -16.31 4.70
CA HIS A 20 4.69 -16.96 3.86
C HIS A 20 3.21 -16.58 4.13
N GLN A 21 2.91 -15.63 5.01
CA GLN A 21 1.55 -15.08 5.10
C GLN A 21 1.22 -14.16 3.92
N PRO A 22 -0.03 -14.18 3.40
CA PRO A 22 -0.44 -13.27 2.35
C PRO A 22 -0.53 -11.83 2.88
N VAL A 23 -0.13 -10.87 2.04
CA VAL A 23 -0.52 -9.47 2.23
C VAL A 23 -1.99 -9.33 1.83
N ILE A 24 -2.78 -8.69 2.68
CA ILE A 24 -4.20 -8.46 2.41
C ILE A 24 -4.40 -6.99 2.07
N ILE A 25 -4.99 -6.72 0.92
CA ILE A 25 -5.39 -5.38 0.50
C ILE A 25 -6.92 -5.38 0.37
N LYS A 26 -7.59 -4.49 1.11
CA LYS A 26 -9.04 -4.30 1.04
C LYS A 26 -9.32 -2.84 0.70
N GLY A 27 -10.22 -2.61 -0.24
CA GLY A 27 -10.63 -1.25 -0.59
C GLY A 27 -11.93 -1.25 -1.37
N ASN A 28 -12.52 -0.06 -1.50
CA ASN A 28 -13.57 0.16 -2.50
C ASN A 28 -12.96 0.27 -3.91
N ALA A 29 -13.82 0.36 -4.93
CA ALA A 29 -13.37 0.42 -6.31
C ALA A 29 -12.43 1.62 -6.55
N GLU A 30 -12.77 2.78 -6.00
CA GLU A 30 -12.01 4.03 -6.11
C GLU A 30 -10.63 3.90 -5.46
N GLY A 31 -10.56 3.34 -4.26
CA GLY A 31 -9.29 3.06 -3.59
C GLY A 31 -8.41 2.13 -4.41
N LEU A 32 -8.95 0.98 -4.85
CA LEU A 32 -8.17 0.02 -5.65
C LEU A 32 -7.67 0.64 -6.96
N CYS A 33 -8.47 1.50 -7.61
CA CYS A 33 -8.04 2.25 -8.80
C CYS A 33 -6.87 3.21 -8.49
N VAL A 34 -6.93 3.94 -7.37
CA VAL A 34 -5.86 4.84 -6.93
C VAL A 34 -4.56 4.07 -6.68
N LEU A 35 -4.63 2.89 -6.04
CA LEU A 35 -3.46 2.03 -5.86
C LEU A 35 -2.89 1.51 -7.18
N VAL A 36 -3.74 1.07 -8.12
CA VAL A 36 -3.28 0.66 -9.46
C VAL A 36 -2.59 1.82 -10.17
N ASN A 37 -3.12 3.04 -10.06
CA ASN A 37 -2.50 4.23 -10.64
C ASN A 37 -1.13 4.54 -10.02
N ALA A 38 -0.98 4.37 -8.70
CA ALA A 38 0.32 4.52 -8.04
C ALA A 38 1.32 3.46 -8.51
N LEU A 39 0.91 2.20 -8.66
CA LEU A 39 1.74 1.13 -9.23
C LEU A 39 2.20 1.46 -10.66
N VAL A 40 1.27 1.87 -11.52
CA VAL A 40 1.59 2.25 -12.91
C VAL A 40 2.51 3.47 -12.94
N SER A 41 2.27 4.46 -12.08
CA SER A 41 3.11 5.67 -12.00
C SER A 41 4.53 5.35 -11.55
N ALA A 42 4.71 4.48 -10.55
CA ALA A 42 6.03 4.04 -10.11
C ALA A 42 6.80 3.32 -11.23
N ILE A 43 6.12 2.56 -12.09
CA ILE A 43 6.70 1.88 -13.26
C ILE A 43 7.05 2.86 -14.38
N ALA A 44 6.17 3.79 -14.68
CA ALA A 44 6.37 4.75 -15.76
C ALA A 44 7.39 5.84 -15.41
N HIS A 45 7.53 6.18 -14.13
CA HIS A 45 8.39 7.25 -13.61
C HIS A 45 9.23 6.76 -12.41
N PRO A 46 10.18 5.83 -12.60
CA PRO A 46 10.91 5.19 -11.51
C PRO A 46 11.66 6.17 -10.60
N GLU A 47 12.13 7.28 -11.13
CA GLU A 47 12.83 8.34 -10.39
C GLU A 47 11.92 9.17 -9.47
N ARG A 48 10.59 9.09 -9.63
CA ARG A 48 9.62 9.80 -8.79
C ARG A 48 8.78 8.88 -7.92
N GLY A 49 8.78 7.58 -8.23
CA GLY A 49 7.88 6.61 -7.61
C GLY A 49 6.41 6.87 -7.95
N GLY A 50 5.52 6.21 -7.24
CA GLY A 50 4.08 6.40 -7.32
C GLY A 50 3.50 6.68 -5.95
N VAL A 51 2.52 7.58 -5.89
CA VAL A 51 1.84 7.92 -4.64
C VAL A 51 0.33 7.77 -4.84
N ALA A 52 -0.31 7.16 -3.85
CA ALA A 52 -1.75 7.00 -3.75
C ALA A 52 -2.24 7.65 -2.45
N GLU A 53 -3.07 8.67 -2.57
CA GLU A 53 -3.74 9.33 -1.45
C GLU A 53 -5.04 8.59 -1.11
N VAL A 54 -5.19 8.12 0.12
CA VAL A 54 -6.34 7.30 0.53
C VAL A 54 -6.84 7.70 1.91
N PHE A 55 -8.12 7.47 2.16
CA PHE A 55 -8.70 7.62 3.48
C PHE A 55 -8.85 6.27 4.16
N CYS A 56 -8.64 6.26 5.46
CA CYS A 56 -8.87 5.15 6.35
C CYS A 56 -10.35 5.09 6.78
N GLY A 57 -10.74 3.99 7.43
CA GLY A 57 -12.14 3.77 7.85
C GLY A 57 -12.60 4.70 8.97
N ASP A 58 -11.68 5.38 9.64
CA ASP A 58 -11.89 6.45 10.63
C ASP A 58 -11.75 7.86 10.02
N ALA A 59 -11.69 7.96 8.69
CA ALA A 59 -11.48 9.18 7.91
C ALA A 59 -10.12 9.86 8.09
N GLU A 60 -9.11 9.17 8.63
CA GLU A 60 -7.73 9.65 8.58
C GLU A 60 -7.13 9.53 7.18
N PHE A 61 -6.33 10.51 6.79
CA PHE A 61 -5.63 10.54 5.51
C PHE A 61 -4.30 9.76 5.60
N TYR A 62 -4.04 8.92 4.60
CA TYR A 62 -2.82 8.15 4.46
C TYR A 62 -2.25 8.28 3.04
N GLU A 63 -0.92 8.34 2.95
CA GLU A 63 -0.21 8.20 1.69
C GLU A 63 0.33 6.78 1.54
N VAL A 64 -0.03 6.12 0.43
CA VAL A 64 0.58 4.87 0.00
C VAL A 64 1.68 5.20 -1.00
N VAL A 65 2.93 5.03 -0.58
CA VAL A 65 4.11 5.25 -1.43
C VAL A 65 4.53 3.92 -2.07
N VAL A 66 4.62 3.91 -3.40
CA VAL A 66 5.03 2.77 -4.21
C VAL A 66 6.38 3.10 -4.86
N GLN A 67 7.36 2.24 -4.61
CA GLN A 67 8.72 2.39 -5.14
C GLN A 67 9.12 1.14 -5.90
N ILE A 68 9.94 1.31 -6.94
CA ILE A 68 10.57 0.19 -7.63
C ILE A 68 11.92 -0.05 -6.99
N ALA A 69 12.09 -1.25 -6.45
CA ALA A 69 13.40 -1.74 -6.05
C ALA A 69 14.17 -2.23 -7.28
N THR A 70 15.42 -1.80 -7.42
CA THR A 70 16.34 -2.22 -8.48
C THR A 70 17.30 -3.32 -8.01
N THR A 71 17.45 -3.46 -6.69
CA THR A 71 18.31 -4.47 -6.07
C THR A 71 17.54 -5.28 -5.03
N HIS A 72 18.04 -6.48 -4.71
CA HIS A 72 17.42 -7.31 -3.66
C HIS A 72 17.60 -6.68 -2.26
N ASP A 73 18.69 -5.93 -2.06
CA ASP A 73 18.98 -5.27 -0.79
C ASP A 73 17.99 -4.13 -0.50
N GLU A 74 17.47 -3.46 -1.52
CA GLU A 74 16.40 -2.45 -1.39
C GLU A 74 15.06 -3.03 -0.92
N LEU A 75 14.87 -4.35 -1.03
CA LEU A 75 13.70 -5.05 -0.50
C LEU A 75 13.87 -5.47 0.97
N LEU A 76 15.01 -5.15 1.59
CA LEU A 76 15.34 -5.47 2.98
C LEU A 76 15.45 -4.21 3.84
N PRO A 77 15.15 -4.27 5.14
CA PRO A 77 14.65 -5.44 5.88
C PRO A 77 13.17 -5.71 5.60
N LEU A 78 12.79 -6.99 5.60
CA LEU A 78 11.38 -7.36 5.50
C LEU A 78 10.59 -6.77 6.68
N PRO A 79 9.38 -6.25 6.48
CA PRO A 79 8.62 -5.54 7.52
C PRO A 79 8.47 -6.33 8.83
N TYR A 80 8.29 -7.64 8.75
CA TYR A 80 8.13 -8.52 9.92
C TYR A 80 9.44 -8.85 10.65
N LYS A 81 10.60 -8.59 10.05
CA LYS A 81 11.92 -8.81 10.66
C LYS A 81 12.44 -7.61 11.45
N GLN A 82 11.71 -6.49 11.49
CA GLN A 82 12.12 -5.32 12.27
C GLN A 82 12.07 -5.56 13.79
N ASN A 83 11.37 -6.61 14.25
CA ASN A 83 11.19 -6.93 15.67
C ASN A 83 11.91 -8.22 16.13
N GLU A 84 12.73 -8.86 15.29
CA GLU A 84 13.53 -10.02 15.73
C GLU A 84 14.71 -9.52 16.60
N PRO A 85 14.82 -9.94 17.88
CA PRO A 85 15.99 -9.59 18.69
C PRO A 85 17.25 -10.21 18.05
N LYS A 86 18.31 -9.39 17.95
CA LYS A 86 19.64 -9.80 17.44
C LYS A 86 20.26 -10.93 18.26
#